data_AF-A0A0G3WGI2-F1
#
_entry.id   AF-A0A0G3WGI2-F1
#
_cell.length_a   1.000
_cell.length_b   1.000
_cell.length_c   1.000
_cell.angle_alpha   90.00
_cell.angle_beta   90.00
_cell.angle_gamma   90.00
#
_symmetry.space_group_name_H-M   'P 1'
#
loop_
_entity.id
_entity.type
_entity.pdbx_description
1 polymer ?
#
loop_
_entity_poly.entity_id
_entity_poly.type
_entity_poly.pdbx_seq_one_letter_code
_entity_poly.pdbx_strand_id
1 'polypeptide(L)'
;MFRDFFGEDIPKLKKALILIGSLFWGGSLSVYIGLSKGRDISRVLSRPRGASSWTVSNELTTAWTYVPVIIGISLMLLSIIFSGIVFLKWYED
;
A
#
# COMPACT_ATOMS: atom_id res chain seq x y z
N MET A 1 6.43 -37.63 -15.55
CA MET A 1 6.91 -36.63 -16.53
C MET A 1 5.88 -35.57 -16.91
N PHE A 2 4.57 -35.86 -17.01
CA PHE A 2 3.53 -34.83 -17.25
C PHE A 2 2.92 -34.23 -15.95
N ARG A 3 3.25 -34.82 -14.79
CA ARG A 3 2.76 -34.38 -13.47
C ARG A 3 3.66 -33.34 -12.80
N ASP A 4 4.91 -33.24 -13.26
CA ASP A 4 5.94 -32.37 -12.70
C ASP A 4 5.86 -30.94 -13.27
N PHE A 5 5.20 -30.76 -14.43
CA PHE A 5 5.00 -29.44 -15.05
C PHE A 5 3.88 -28.64 -14.35
N PHE A 6 2.77 -29.28 -13.99
CA PHE A 6 1.67 -28.63 -13.27
C PHE A 6 1.96 -28.39 -11.77
N GLY A 7 2.91 -29.12 -11.18
CA GLY A 7 3.25 -28.98 -9.76
C GLY A 7 4.07 -27.73 -9.41
N GLU A 8 4.84 -27.21 -10.36
CA GLU A 8 5.70 -26.03 -10.16
C GLU A 8 4.97 -24.69 -10.29
N ASP A 9 3.85 -24.62 -11.02
CA ASP A 9 3.21 -23.33 -11.33
C ASP A 9 2.15 -22.93 -10.30
N ILE A 10 1.49 -23.89 -9.64
CA ILE A 10 0.59 -23.63 -8.50
C ILE A 10 1.28 -22.86 -7.36
N PRO A 11 2.50 -23.22 -6.90
CA PRO A 11 3.18 -22.45 -5.86
C PRO A 11 3.61 -21.06 -6.34
N LYS A 12 3.89 -20.87 -7.64
CA LYS A 12 4.20 -19.54 -8.23
C LYS A 12 2.95 -18.65 -8.27
N LEU A 13 1.81 -19.20 -8.71
CA LEU A 13 0.51 -18.52 -8.70
C LEU A 13 0.10 -18.12 -7.28
N LYS A 14 0.23 -19.04 -6.32
CA LYS A 14 -0.08 -18.76 -4.91
C LYS A 14 0.78 -17.62 -4.36
N LYS A 15 2.09 -17.59 -4.68
CA LYS A 15 2.99 -16.49 -4.29
C LYS A 15 2.57 -15.17 -4.93
N ALA A 16 2.20 -15.17 -6.21
CA ALA A 16 1.72 -13.98 -6.91
C ALA A 16 0.44 -13.42 -6.28
N LEU A 17 -0.52 -14.29 -5.95
CA LEU A 17 -1.77 -13.87 -5.27
C LEU A 17 -1.51 -13.30 -3.88
N ILE A 18 -0.60 -13.92 -3.10
CA ILE A 18 -0.20 -13.38 -1.78
C ILE A 18 0.46 -12.00 -1.95
N LEU A 19 1.33 -11.85 -2.94
CA LEU A 19 1.99 -10.59 -3.24
C LEU A 19 0.96 -9.51 -3.58
N ILE A 20 0.06 -9.76 -4.53
CA ILE A 20 -1.03 -8.85 -4.93
C ILE A 20 -1.87 -8.46 -3.70
N GLY A 21 -2.32 -9.45 -2.92
CA GLY A 21 -3.06 -9.20 -1.69
C GLY A 21 -2.29 -8.29 -0.73
N SER A 22 -1.00 -8.58 -0.49
CA SER A 22 -0.17 -7.77 0.41
C SER A 22 0.03 -6.33 -0.08
N LEU A 23 0.19 -6.11 -1.39
CA LEU A 23 0.28 -4.76 -1.96
C LEU A 23 -1.04 -4.00 -1.81
N PHE A 24 -2.18 -4.65 -2.08
CA PHE A 24 -3.48 -4.03 -1.95
C PHE A 24 -3.78 -3.62 -0.51
N TRP A 25 -3.52 -4.53 0.45
CA TRP A 25 -3.71 -4.26 1.88
C TRP A 25 -2.72 -3.20 2.39
N GLY A 26 -1.45 -3.28 1.99
CA GLY A 26 -0.44 -2.28 2.35
C GLY A 26 -0.75 -0.88 1.79
N GLY A 27 -1.24 -0.83 0.54
CA GLY A 27 -1.72 0.40 -0.09
C GLY A 27 -2.93 0.97 0.65
N SER A 28 -3.93 0.14 0.94
CA SER A 28 -5.13 0.53 1.70
C SER A 28 -4.79 1.05 3.11
N LEU A 29 -3.86 0.40 3.81
CA LEU A 29 -3.40 0.85 5.12
C LEU A 29 -2.68 2.20 5.04
N SER A 30 -1.86 2.42 4.01
CA SER A 30 -1.17 3.70 3.78
C SER A 30 -2.16 4.84 3.52
N VAL A 31 -3.20 4.61 2.70
CA VAL A 31 -4.29 5.57 2.49
C VAL A 31 -5.03 5.85 3.80
N TYR A 32 -5.37 4.81 4.55
CA TYR A 32 -6.06 4.95 5.84
C TYR A 32 -5.24 5.79 6.84
N ILE A 33 -3.93 5.54 6.94
CA ILE A 33 -3.03 6.30 7.81
C ILE A 33 -3.00 7.77 7.37
N GLY A 34 -2.83 8.05 6.09
CA GLY A 34 -2.80 9.43 5.59
C GLY A 34 -4.11 10.18 5.91
N LEU A 35 -5.26 9.61 5.55
CA LEU A 35 -6.57 10.27 5.75
C LEU A 35 -7.00 10.35 7.21
N SER A 36 -6.75 9.31 8.01
CA SER A 36 -7.29 9.21 9.37
C SER A 36 -6.32 9.72 10.44
N LYS A 37 -5.01 9.64 10.20
CA LYS A 37 -3.96 9.94 11.19
C LYS A 37 -3.02 11.08 10.77
N GLY A 38 -3.13 11.62 9.55
CA GLY A 38 -2.21 12.63 9.04
C GLY A 38 -2.05 13.86 9.95
N ARG A 39 -3.15 14.30 10.58
CA ARG A 39 -3.16 15.42 11.54
C ARG A 39 -2.52 15.10 12.89
N ASP A 40 -2.72 13.88 13.39
CA ASP A 40 -2.11 13.46 14.65
C ASP A 40 -0.60 13.30 14.48
N ILE A 41 -0.17 12.74 13.34
CA ILE A 41 1.23 12.55 13.00
C ILE A 41 1.92 13.91 12.82
N SER A 42 1.33 14.85 12.07
CA SER A 42 1.90 16.19 11.91
C SER A 42 2.02 16.93 13.24
N ARG A 43 1.04 16.75 14.14
CA ARG A 43 1.08 17.31 15.50
C ARG A 43 2.22 16.72 16.31
N VAL A 44 2.36 15.40 16.38
CA VAL A 44 3.43 14.75 17.16
C VAL A 44 4.82 15.12 16.64
N LEU A 45 5.01 15.14 15.31
CA LEU A 45 6.31 15.42 14.70
C LEU A 45 6.74 16.89 14.79
N SER A 46 5.78 17.83 14.79
CA SER A 46 6.07 19.26 14.93
C SER A 46 6.33 19.71 16.36
N ARG A 47 6.10 18.85 17.36
CA ARG A 47 6.19 19.24 18.77
C ARG A 47 7.63 19.57 19.19
N PRO A 48 7.92 20.81 19.62
CA PRO A 48 9.18 21.14 20.25
C PRO A 48 9.31 20.44 21.61
N ARG A 49 10.52 19.98 21.97
CA ARG A 49 10.76 19.34 23.27
C ARG A 49 10.40 20.29 24.41
N GLY A 50 9.51 19.85 25.31
CA GLY A 50 9.10 20.60 26.49
C GLY A 50 7.95 21.60 26.28
N ALA A 51 7.42 21.76 25.06
CA ALA A 51 6.29 22.66 24.82
C ALA A 51 4.95 22.01 25.21
N SER A 52 4.11 22.76 25.93
CA SER A 52 2.71 22.40 26.27
C SER A 52 1.73 22.78 25.15
N SER A 53 2.06 23.80 24.36
CA SER A 53 1.30 24.26 23.19
C SER A 53 2.26 24.66 22.07
N TRP A 54 1.92 24.32 20.83
CA TRP A 54 2.64 24.73 19.63
C TRP A 54 1.67 24.79 18.45
N THR A 55 2.04 25.58 17.46
CA THR A 55 1.27 25.73 16.23
C THR A 55 1.74 24.70 15.22
N VAL A 56 0.81 23.90 14.69
CA VAL A 56 1.08 22.98 13.58
C VAL A 56 0.75 23.70 12.30
N SER A 57 1.71 23.77 11.37
CA SER A 57 1.45 24.41 10.07
C SER A 57 0.46 23.57 9.25
N ASN A 58 -0.37 24.26 8.47
CA ASN A 58 -1.38 23.59 7.65
C ASN A 58 -0.69 22.82 6.49
N GLU A 59 0.44 23.33 6.00
CA GLU A 59 1.23 22.64 4.96
C GLU A 59 1.80 21.31 5.47
N LEU A 60 2.27 21.27 6.73
CA LEU A 60 2.81 20.05 7.32
C LEU A 60 1.72 18.98 7.47
N THR A 61 0.53 19.36 7.92
CA THR A 61 -0.63 18.45 8.02
C THR A 61 -1.03 17.93 6.64
N THR A 62 -1.04 18.81 5.64
CA THR A 62 -1.34 18.47 4.24
C THR A 62 -0.33 17.47 3.71
N ALA A 63 0.98 17.70 3.90
CA ALA A 63 2.03 16.80 3.45
C ALA A 63 1.89 15.39 4.08
N TRP A 64 1.69 15.31 5.40
CA TRP A 64 1.50 14.04 6.11
C TRP A 64 0.16 13.35 5.82
N THR A 65 -0.79 14.04 5.20
CA THR A 65 -2.05 13.44 4.74
C THR A 65 -1.90 12.90 3.31
N TYR A 66 -1.39 13.73 2.38
CA TYR A 66 -1.36 13.37 0.96
C TYR A 66 -0.19 12.48 0.57
N VAL A 67 0.98 12.58 1.20
CA VAL A 67 2.12 11.71 0.85
C VAL A 67 1.79 10.21 1.08
N PRO A 68 1.28 9.79 2.25
CA PRO A 68 0.90 8.39 2.46
C PRO A 68 -0.25 7.95 1.55
N VAL A 69 -1.18 8.86 1.25
CA VAL A 69 -2.33 8.59 0.35
C VAL A 69 -1.86 8.35 -1.08
N ILE A 70 -0.97 9.19 -1.61
CA ILE A 70 -0.43 9.02 -2.97
C ILE A 70 0.32 7.69 -3.07
N ILE A 71 1.19 7.38 -2.10
CA ILE A 71 1.91 6.10 -2.05
C ILE A 71 0.91 4.93 -2.01
N GLY A 72 -0.12 5.03 -1.17
CA GLY A 72 -1.13 3.99 -1.03
C GLY A 72 -1.91 3.76 -2.32
N ILE A 73 -2.35 4.82 -3.00
CA ILE A 73 -3.03 4.74 -4.29
C ILE A 73 -2.12 4.12 -5.36
N SER A 74 -0.84 4.52 -5.42
CA SER A 74 0.12 3.92 -6.35
C SER A 74 0.30 2.42 -6.14
N LEU A 75 0.35 1.96 -4.87
CA LEU A 75 0.43 0.54 -4.55
C LEU A 75 -0.85 -0.22 -4.95
N MET A 76 -2.02 0.38 -4.74
CA MET A 76 -3.30 -0.23 -5.16
C MET A 76 -3.41 -0.34 -6.68
N LEU A 77 -3.00 0.70 -7.43
CA LEU A 77 -2.95 0.64 -8.90
C LEU A 77 -1.99 -0.45 -9.39
N LEU A 78 -0.81 -0.55 -8.79
CA LEU A 78 0.17 -1.59 -9.12
C LEU A 78 -0.39 -2.99 -8.85
N SER A 79 -1.12 -3.17 -7.74
CA SER A 79 -1.80 -4.42 -7.41
C SER A 79 -2.84 -4.79 -8.46
N ILE A 80 -3.62 -3.83 -8.96
CA ILE A 80 -4.64 -4.07 -10.00
C ILE A 80 -3.97 -4.48 -11.31
N ILE A 81 -2.89 -3.80 -11.71
CA ILE A 81 -2.15 -4.13 -12.92
C ILE A 81 -1.57 -5.54 -12.84
N PHE A 82 -0.92 -5.89 -11.73
CA PHE A 82 -0.39 -7.25 -11.54
C PHE A 82 -1.48 -8.31 -11.52
N SER A 83 -2.63 -8.02 -10.89
CA SER A 83 -3.78 -8.91 -10.92
C SER A 83 -4.29 -9.13 -12.35
N GLY A 84 -4.35 -8.08 -13.16
CA GLY A 84 -4.76 -8.17 -14.57
C GLY A 84 -3.81 -9.05 -15.40
N ILE A 85 -2.50 -8.87 -15.23
CA ILE A 85 -1.48 -9.68 -15.93
C ILE A 85 -1.60 -11.16 -15.54
N VAL A 86 -1.75 -11.46 -14.25
CA VAL A 86 -1.90 -12.85 -13.77
C VAL A 86 -3.19 -13.47 -14.30
N PHE A 87 -4.28 -12.69 -14.35
CA PHE A 87 -5.56 -13.17 -14.89
C PHE A 87 -5.49 -13.46 -16.39
N LEU A 88 -4.89 -12.56 -17.18
CA LEU A 88 -4.70 -12.77 -18.62
C LEU A 88 -3.87 -14.03 -18.89
N LYS A 89 -2.78 -14.21 -18.15
CA LYS A 89 -1.94 -15.39 -18.28
C LYS A 89 -2.69 -16.68 -17.93
N TRP A 90 -3.49 -16.65 -16.87
CA TRP A 90 -4.32 -17.80 -16.50
C TRP A 90 -5.41 -18.14 -17.52
N TYR A 91 -5.91 -17.14 -18.26
CA TYR A 91 -6.92 -17.34 -19.30
C TYR A 91 -6.34 -17.89 -20.62
N GLU A 92 -5.08 -17.57 -20.91
CA GLU A 92 -4.36 -18.05 -22.11
C GLU A 92 -3.81 -19.48 -21.96
N ASP A 93 -3.59 -19.94 -20.71
CA ASP A 93 -3.20 -21.32 -20.36
C ASP A 93 -4.41 -22.28 -20.32
#